data_AF-T1DTF1-F1
#
_entry.id   AF-T1DTF1-F1
#
_cell.length_a   1.000
_cell.length_b   1.000
_cell.length_c   1.000
_cell.angle_alpha   90.00
_cell.angle_beta   90.00
_cell.angle_gamma   90.00
#
_symmetry.space_group_name_H-M   'P 1'
#
loop_
_entity.id
_entity.type
_entity.pdbx_description
1 polymer ?
#
loop_
_entity_poly.entity_id
_entity_poly.type
_entity_poly.pdbx_seq_one_letter_code
_entity_poly.pdbx_strand_id
1 'polypeptide(L)'
;YNAELRLGPVSTTTQFEYAWCMVRSEFKSDMKRGILLLEDLFAKHPEGRRDYLYYLAIGHARLQEYSESLKHAQAFLEIEPNNQQVIALEQMVKKRMEIEGIKGVAKATGAALVVGGILGLGLALLKK
;
A
#
# COMPACT_ATOMS: atom_id res chain seq x y z
N TYR A 1 6.26 -21.55 14.71
CA TYR A 1 6.65 -21.64 13.28
C TYR A 1 7.85 -22.55 13.03
N ASN A 2 9.10 -22.14 13.28
CA ASN A 2 10.29 -22.95 12.93
C ASN A 2 10.36 -24.32 13.60
N ALA A 3 9.79 -24.46 14.80
CA ALA A 3 9.67 -25.76 15.46
C ALA A 3 8.75 -26.70 14.68
N GLU A 4 7.54 -26.25 14.34
CA GLU A 4 6.58 -27.02 13.53
C GLU A 4 7.14 -27.34 12.15
N LEU A 5 7.79 -26.38 11.49
CA LEU A 5 8.40 -26.57 10.17
C LEU A 5 9.42 -27.73 10.16
N ARG A 6 10.12 -27.96 11.28
CA ARG A 6 11.06 -29.10 11.42
C ARG A 6 10.36 -30.41 11.76
N LEU A 7 9.20 -30.36 12.40
CA LEU A 7 8.46 -31.53 12.90
C LEU A 7 7.42 -32.04 11.88
N GLY A 8 7.02 -31.22 10.91
CA GLY A 8 6.02 -31.59 9.90
C GLY A 8 5.30 -30.37 9.31
N PRO A 9 4.04 -30.53 8.85
CA PRO A 9 3.27 -29.41 8.33
C PRO A 9 3.00 -28.37 9.42
N VAL A 10 3.21 -27.09 9.08
CA VAL A 10 2.89 -25.97 9.97
C VAL A 10 1.37 -25.80 10.03
N SER A 11 0.83 -25.60 11.23
CA SER A 11 -0.60 -25.34 11.37
C SER A 11 -0.99 -23.99 10.77
N THR A 12 -2.21 -23.90 10.23
CA THR A 12 -2.77 -22.66 9.67
C THR A 12 -2.66 -21.49 10.65
N THR A 13 -2.98 -21.72 11.92
CA THR A 13 -2.88 -20.72 12.99
C THR A 13 -1.43 -20.24 13.19
N THR A 14 -0.48 -21.17 13.32
CA THR A 14 0.94 -20.83 13.51
C THR A 14 1.52 -20.08 12.30
N GLN A 15 1.14 -20.48 11.08
CA GLN A 15 1.56 -19.77 9.86
C GLN A 15 0.98 -18.36 9.82
N PHE A 16 -0.30 -18.19 10.17
CA PHE A 16 -0.95 -16.90 10.21
C PHE A 16 -0.36 -15.97 11.26
N GLU A 17 -0.19 -16.43 12.50
CA GLU A 17 0.41 -15.64 13.58
C GLU A 17 1.83 -15.19 13.24
N TYR A 18 2.60 -16.08 12.61
CA TYR A 18 3.94 -15.75 12.14
C TYR A 18 3.90 -14.71 11.03
N ALA A 19 3.05 -14.89 10.01
CA ALA A 19 2.90 -13.96 8.90
C ALA A 19 2.43 -12.57 9.36
N TRP A 20 1.48 -12.52 10.29
CA TRP A 20 1.01 -11.31 10.96
C TRP A 20 2.16 -10.55 11.65
N CYS A 21 3.04 -11.24 12.36
CA CYS A 21 4.21 -10.62 12.97
C CYS A 21 5.18 -10.08 11.90
N MET A 22 5.38 -10.82 10.81
CA MET A 22 6.29 -10.43 9.73
C MET A 22 5.81 -9.20 8.96
N VAL A 23 4.51 -9.10 8.65
CA VAL A 23 3.89 -7.90 8.04
C VAL A 23 4.04 -6.67 8.93
N ARG A 24 4.19 -6.88 10.24
CA ARG A 24 4.40 -5.81 11.22
C ARG A 24 5.86 -5.37 11.37
N SER A 25 6.82 -6.12 10.82
CA SER A 25 8.26 -5.81 10.87
C SER A 25 8.61 -4.51 10.15
N GLU A 26 9.72 -3.89 10.55
CA GLU A 26 10.31 -2.72 9.89
C GLU A 26 11.12 -3.11 8.63
N PHE A 27 11.53 -4.38 8.53
CA PHE A 27 12.30 -4.87 7.39
C PHE A 27 11.39 -5.22 6.21
N LYS A 28 11.65 -4.63 5.04
CA LYS A 28 10.90 -4.94 3.81
C LYS A 28 10.97 -6.41 3.41
N SER A 29 12.09 -7.09 3.68
CA SER A 29 12.24 -8.54 3.44
C SER A 29 11.25 -9.35 4.26
N ASP A 30 11.05 -8.97 5.51
CA ASP A 30 10.14 -9.67 6.42
C ASP A 30 8.70 -9.43 6.00
N MET A 31 8.33 -8.18 5.69
CA MET A 31 7.00 -7.86 5.21
C MET A 31 6.64 -8.66 3.95
N LYS A 32 7.55 -8.73 2.97
CA LYS A 32 7.36 -9.53 1.75
C LYS A 32 7.16 -11.01 2.06
N ARG A 33 7.96 -11.57 2.99
CA ARG A 33 7.80 -12.97 3.39
C ARG A 33 6.50 -13.22 4.14
N GLY A 34 6.05 -12.27 4.97
CA GLY A 34 4.74 -12.31 5.61
C GLY A 34 3.59 -12.31 4.61
N ILE A 35 3.66 -11.46 3.58
CA ILE A 35 2.68 -11.42 2.48
C ILE A 35 2.61 -12.77 1.76
N LEU A 36 3.75 -13.36 1.38
CA LEU A 36 3.78 -14.68 0.73
C LEU A 36 3.13 -15.78 1.59
N LEU A 37 3.34 -15.74 2.90
CA LEU A 37 2.70 -16.69 3.82
C LEU A 37 1.19 -16.48 3.91
N LEU A 38 0.70 -15.23 3.84
CA LEU A 38 -0.73 -14.91 3.82
C LEU A 38 -1.38 -15.28 2.49
N GLU A 39 -0.69 -15.10 1.36
CA GLU A 39 -1.18 -15.53 0.03
C GLU A 39 -1.31 -17.06 -0.03
N ASP A 40 -0.34 -17.79 0.53
CA ASP A 40 -0.40 -19.24 0.63
C ASP A 40 -1.59 -19.72 1.48
N LEU A 41 -1.83 -19.04 2.61
CA LEU A 41 -3.01 -19.29 3.45
C LEU A 41 -4.30 -18.97 2.68
N PHE A 42 -4.36 -17.83 1.99
CA PHE A 42 -5.52 -17.43 1.21
C PHE A 42 -5.88 -18.43 0.10
N ALA A 43 -4.89 -19.03 -0.55
CA ALA A 43 -5.10 -20.03 -1.59
C ALA A 43 -5.59 -21.38 -1.04
N LYS A 44 -5.13 -21.78 0.15
CA LYS A 44 -5.37 -23.12 0.72
C LYS A 44 -6.51 -23.19 1.72
N HIS A 45 -6.83 -22.08 2.39
CA HIS A 45 -7.67 -22.01 3.58
C HIS A 45 -8.77 -20.94 3.45
N PRO A 46 -9.91 -21.24 2.82
CA PRO A 46 -10.97 -20.25 2.62
C PRO A 46 -11.61 -19.75 3.93
N GLU A 47 -11.50 -20.49 5.02
CA GLU A 47 -12.07 -20.17 6.33
C GLU A 47 -11.52 -18.88 6.94
N GLY A 48 -10.26 -18.55 6.69
CA GLY A 48 -9.59 -17.34 7.20
C GLY A 48 -9.53 -16.20 6.19
N ARG A 49 -10.21 -16.33 5.04
CA ARG A 49 -10.08 -15.44 3.89
C ARG A 49 -10.25 -13.97 4.25
N ARG A 50 -11.23 -13.65 5.11
CA ARG A 50 -11.47 -12.28 5.60
C ARG A 50 -10.22 -11.71 6.28
N ASP A 51 -9.66 -12.45 7.22
CA ASP A 51 -8.53 -11.98 8.03
C ASP A 51 -7.24 -11.90 7.19
N TYR A 52 -7.08 -12.80 6.23
CA TYR A 52 -5.96 -12.76 5.27
C TYR A 52 -6.03 -11.53 4.37
N LEU A 53 -7.20 -11.22 3.81
CA LEU A 53 -7.40 -10.03 2.98
C LEU A 53 -7.07 -8.74 3.73
N TYR A 54 -7.46 -8.66 5.00
CA TYR A 54 -7.16 -7.50 5.84
C TYR A 54 -5.65 -7.30 6.00
N TYR A 55 -4.89 -8.37 6.29
CA TYR A 55 -3.44 -8.26 6.46
C TYR A 55 -2.65 -8.15 5.16
N LEU A 56 -3.16 -8.71 4.06
CA LEU A 56 -2.61 -8.46 2.72
C LEU A 56 -2.76 -6.99 2.34
N ALA A 57 -3.95 -6.40 2.57
CA ALA A 57 -4.18 -4.98 2.31
C ALA A 57 -3.21 -4.08 3.11
N ILE A 58 -3.00 -4.37 4.39
CA ILE A 58 -2.05 -3.63 5.24
C ILE A 58 -0.61 -3.86 4.79
N GLY A 59 -0.22 -5.10 4.48
CA GLY A 59 1.14 -5.44 4.05
C GLY A 59 1.54 -4.71 2.78
N HIS A 60 0.70 -4.77 1.75
CA HIS A 60 0.96 -4.03 0.50
C HIS A 60 0.94 -2.51 0.71
N ALA A 61 0.05 -1.97 1.57
CA ALA A 61 0.04 -0.54 1.88
C ALA A 61 1.38 -0.07 2.49
N ARG A 62 1.95 -0.87 3.40
CA ARG A 62 3.25 -0.59 4.03
C ARG A 62 4.41 -0.69 3.06
N LEU A 63 4.34 -1.61 2.09
CA LEU A 63 5.33 -1.71 1.00
C LEU A 63 5.18 -0.64 -0.08
N GLN A 64 4.18 0.25 0.05
CA GLN A 64 3.82 1.26 -0.95
C GLN A 64 3.30 0.67 -2.27
N GLU A 65 2.88 -0.60 -2.24
CA GLU A 65 2.25 -1.32 -3.34
C GLU A 65 0.74 -1.04 -3.32
N TYR A 66 0.39 0.24 -3.48
CA TYR A 66 -0.96 0.73 -3.21
C TYR A 66 -2.03 0.12 -4.12
N SER A 67 -1.69 -0.26 -5.36
CA SER A 67 -2.64 -0.92 -6.27
C SER A 67 -3.06 -2.28 -5.75
N GLU A 68 -2.12 -3.09 -5.26
CA GLU A 68 -2.43 -4.40 -4.68
C GLU A 68 -3.17 -4.22 -3.34
N SER A 69 -2.75 -3.27 -2.51
CA SER A 69 -3.44 -2.95 -1.26
C SER A 69 -4.92 -2.61 -1.49
N LEU A 70 -5.21 -1.80 -2.52
CA LEU A 70 -6.58 -1.41 -2.87
C LEU A 70 -7.43 -2.60 -3.30
N LYS A 71 -6.90 -3.50 -4.14
CA LYS A 71 -7.62 -4.71 -4.57
C LYS A 71 -8.02 -5.58 -3.38
N HIS A 72 -7.10 -5.81 -2.44
CA HIS A 72 -7.36 -6.61 -1.26
C HIS A 72 -8.36 -5.94 -0.30
N ALA A 73 -8.27 -4.61 -0.14
CA ALA A 73 -9.23 -3.84 0.66
C ALA A 73 -10.64 -3.89 0.07
N GLN A 74 -10.78 -3.79 -1.26
CA GLN A 74 -12.07 -3.89 -1.94
C GLN A 74 -12.66 -5.30 -1.82
N ALA A 75 -11.85 -6.34 -2.04
CA ALA A 75 -12.27 -7.72 -1.85
C ALA A 75 -12.70 -8.00 -0.40
N PHE A 76 -12.09 -7.34 0.59
CA PHE A 76 -12.55 -7.40 1.98
C PHE A 76 -13.92 -6.73 2.15
N LEU A 77 -14.12 -5.55 1.57
CA LEU A 77 -15.38 -4.80 1.67
C LEU A 77 -16.55 -5.49 0.94
N GLU A 78 -16.29 -6.34 -0.04
CA GLU A 78 -17.30 -7.24 -0.60
C GLU A 78 -17.84 -8.24 0.44
N ILE A 79 -17.03 -8.61 1.43
CA ILE A 79 -17.39 -9.52 2.53
C ILE A 79 -18.02 -8.74 3.70
N GLU A 80 -17.37 -7.65 4.13
CA GLU A 80 -17.84 -6.79 5.23
C GLU A 80 -17.94 -5.32 4.80
N PRO A 81 -19.02 -4.93 4.11
CA PRO A 81 -19.14 -3.60 3.49
C PRO A 81 -19.23 -2.45 4.50
N ASN A 82 -19.65 -2.73 5.73
CA ASN A 82 -19.82 -1.72 6.79
C ASN A 82 -18.56 -1.55 7.65
N ASN A 83 -17.47 -2.24 7.34
CA ASN A 83 -16.25 -2.21 8.14
C ASN A 83 -15.51 -0.87 7.99
N GLN A 84 -15.70 0.02 8.96
CA GLN A 84 -15.14 1.37 8.95
C GLN A 84 -13.61 1.38 8.89
N GLN A 85 -12.94 0.36 9.45
CA GLN A 85 -11.48 0.29 9.46
C GLN A 85 -10.94 0.09 8.03
N VAL A 86 -11.57 -0.80 7.27
CA VAL A 86 -11.15 -1.09 5.89
C VAL A 86 -11.59 0.00 4.92
N ILE A 87 -12.74 0.64 5.15
CA ILE A 87 -13.14 1.85 4.40
C ILE A 87 -12.09 2.95 4.59
N ALA A 88 -11.66 3.21 5.83
CA ALA A 88 -10.63 4.21 6.11
C ALA A 88 -9.27 3.84 5.47
N LEU A 89 -8.89 2.55 5.49
CA LEU A 89 -7.71 2.04 4.80
C LEU A 89 -7.80 2.29 3.30
N GLU A 90 -8.92 1.95 2.67
CA GLU A 90 -9.15 2.13 1.23
C GLU A 90 -9.01 3.61 0.82
N GLN A 91 -9.63 4.51 1.59
CA GLN A 91 -9.54 5.96 1.37
C GLN A 91 -8.11 6.49 1.53
N MET A 92 -7.39 6.02 2.57
CA MET A 92 -6.00 6.40 2.80
C MET A 92 -5.11 5.94 1.64
N VAL A 93 -5.28 4.71 1.16
CA VAL A 93 -4.53 4.14 0.04
C VAL A 93 -4.81 4.92 -1.24
N LYS A 94 -6.08 5.20 -1.57
CA LYS A 94 -6.47 6.03 -2.73
C LYS A 94 -5.80 7.41 -2.70
N LYS A 95 -5.82 8.09 -1.56
CA LYS A 95 -5.19 9.40 -1.38
C LYS A 95 -3.66 9.33 -1.57
N ARG A 96 -3.01 8.26 -1.10
CA ARG A 96 -1.56 8.05 -1.30
C ARG A 96 -1.22 7.79 -2.77
N MET A 97 -2.04 7.01 -3.48
CA MET A 97 -1.88 6.77 -4.92
C MET A 97 -1.92 8.06 -5.73
N GLU A 98 -2.89 8.94 -5.44
CA GLU A 98 -3.02 10.24 -6.11
C GLU A 98 -1.78 11.12 -5.89
N ILE A 99 -1.30 11.22 -4.64
CA ILE A 99 -0.10 12.00 -4.30
C ILE A 99 1.15 11.47 -5.02
N GLU A 100 1.35 10.15 -5.04
CA GLU A 100 2.50 9.55 -5.74
C GLU A 100 2.38 9.71 -7.27
N GLY A 101 1.16 9.65 -7.83
CA GLY A 101 0.91 9.96 -9.23
C GLY A 101 1.29 11.39 -9.59
N ILE A 102 0.90 12.37 -8.77
CA ILE A 102 1.26 13.79 -8.94
C ILE A 102 2.78 13.99 -8.87
N LYS A 103 3.47 13.35 -7.91
CA LYS A 103 4.95 13.41 -7.82
C LYS A 103 5.62 12.83 -9.06
N GLY A 104 5.06 11.76 -9.64
CA GLY A 104 5.56 11.17 -10.89
C GLY A 104 5.45 12.14 -12.06
N VAL A 105 4.31 12.82 -12.21
CA VAL A 105 4.08 13.85 -13.23
C VAL A 105 5.02 15.04 -13.04
N ALA A 106 5.24 15.51 -11.81
CA ALA A 106 6.16 16.61 -11.50
C ALA A 106 7.64 16.28 -11.78
N LYS A 107 8.04 15.01 -11.69
CA LYS A 107 9.38 14.56 -12.09
C LYS A 107 9.53 14.38 -13.59
N ALA A 108 8.50 13.88 -14.27
CA ALA A 108 8.51 13.66 -15.72
C ALA A 108 8.37 14.97 -16.51
N THR A 109 7.60 15.93 -15.98
CA THR A 109 7.45 17.27 -16.53
C THR A 109 8.47 18.17 -15.85
N GLY A 110 9.72 18.14 -16.29
CA GLY A 110 10.80 18.99 -15.76
C GLY A 110 10.55 20.49 -16.00
N ALA A 111 9.56 21.07 -15.35
CA ALA A 111 9.13 22.45 -15.53
C ALA A 111 9.62 23.30 -14.36
N ALA A 112 10.69 24.01 -14.66
CA ALA A 112 11.17 25.16 -13.93
C ALA A 112 10.03 26.12 -13.55
N LEU A 113 9.87 26.35 -12.25
CA LEU A 113 9.41 27.67 -11.79
C LEU A 113 10.54 28.66 -12.09
N VAL A 114 10.58 29.19 -13.32
CA VAL A 114 11.29 30.44 -13.62
C VAL A 114 10.50 31.55 -12.94
N VAL A 115 10.71 31.72 -11.64
CA VAL A 115 10.31 32.93 -10.91
C VAL A 115 11.53 33.84 -10.92
N GLY A 116 11.77 34.50 -12.05
CA GLY A 116 12.89 35.44 -12.21
C GLY A 116 13.04 36.02 -13.61
N GLY A 117 12.39 37.18 -13.87
CA GLY A 117 12.53 38.00 -15.09
C GLY A 117 11.72 37.45 -16.28
N ILE A 118 10.87 38.18 -17.00
CA ILE A 118 10.93 39.58 -17.46
C ILE A 118 9.48 40.07 -17.61
N LEU A 119 8.99 40.88 -16.67
CA LEU A 119 7.95 41.88 -16.92
C LEU A 119 8.51 43.30 -16.64
N GLY A 120 9.79 43.48 -16.97
CA GLY A 120 10.53 44.74 -16.82
C GLY A 120 10.66 45.56 -18.11
N LEU A 121 9.85 45.29 -19.14
CA LEU A 121 9.93 45.99 -20.44
C LEU A 121 8.60 46.64 -20.86
N GLY A 122 7.75 47.04 -19.90
CA GLY A 122 6.42 47.61 -20.18
C GLY A 122 6.25 49.13 -19.95
N LEU A 123 7.24 49.86 -19.46
CA LEU A 123 7.04 51.25 -18.99
C LEU A 123 8.18 52.22 -19.36
N ALA A 124 8.54 52.34 -20.65
CA ALA A 124 9.51 53.36 -21.07
C ALA A 124 9.22 54.05 -22.41
N LEU A 125 7.99 54.01 -22.92
CA LEU A 125 7.59 54.78 -24.09
C LEU A 125 6.33 55.60 -23.82
N LEU A 126 6.45 56.71 -23.08
CA LEU A 126 5.63 57.91 -23.30
C LEU A 126 6.15 59.06 -22.42
N LYS A 127 6.98 59.95 -22.98
CA LYS A 127 6.96 61.41 -22.73
C LYS A 127 8.04 62.11 -23.56
N LYS A 128 7.65 62.67 -24.70
CA LYS A 128 8.01 64.02 -25.12
C LYS A 128 6.90 64.57 -26.02
#